data_AF-A0A7Y5U8K6-F1
#
_entry.id   AF-A0A7Y5U8K6-F1
#
_cell.length_a   1.000
_cell.length_b   1.000
_cell.length_c   1.000
_cell.angle_alpha   90.00
_cell.angle_beta   90.00
_cell.angle_gamma   90.00
#
_symmetry.space_group_name_H-M   'P 1'
#
loop_
_entity.id
_entity.type
_entity.pdbx_description
1 polymer ?
#
loop_
_entity_poly.entity_id
_entity_poly.type
_entity_poly.pdbx_seq_one_letter_code
_entity_poly.pdbx_strand_id
1 'polypeptide(L)'
;MVRHIGLLPQGELLAPAKAVAILDMNPPLRASQPDESGVPIVGQMAPDLVGFVELNDDEARAVQANIEDIRRRVPHSTTRQMSHHAIRQYVALPAFEDKPLVAGGPSMLKCSCVGFVLLAYRDVIQLIDDSNLPPIPLNRILEIWPINVQLLQLAGLRGQGPWPVHLPGYVFHAMGRERKDLPYRPRSGDEHFDATQQQ
;
A
#
# COMPACT_ATOMS: atom_id res chain seq x y z
N MET A 1 -12.66 1.77 -8.98
CA MET A 1 -11.62 0.75 -8.73
C MET A 1 -10.49 1.41 -7.97
N VAL A 2 -10.13 0.87 -6.79
CA VAL A 2 -9.11 1.46 -5.93
C VAL A 2 -7.71 1.15 -6.45
N ARG A 3 -6.89 2.18 -6.65
CA ARG A 3 -5.54 2.06 -7.24
C ARG A 3 -4.41 2.17 -6.22
N HIS A 4 -4.67 2.89 -5.13
CA HIS A 4 -3.72 3.16 -4.05
C HIS A 4 -4.41 3.01 -2.70
N ILE A 5 -3.63 2.69 -1.68
CA ILE A 5 -4.09 2.58 -0.30
C ILE A 5 -3.07 3.26 0.60
N GLY A 6 -3.54 3.92 1.66
CA GLY A 6 -2.72 4.54 2.68
C GLY A 6 -3.36 4.35 4.06
N LEU A 7 -2.61 4.64 5.12
CA LEU A 7 -3.11 4.59 6.49
C LEU A 7 -3.52 5.99 6.95
N LEU A 8 -4.65 6.08 7.65
CA LEU A 8 -5.18 7.32 8.22
C LEU A 8 -4.96 7.36 9.73
N PRO A 9 -4.79 8.55 10.35
CA PRO A 9 -4.79 8.69 11.79
C PRO A 9 -6.14 8.27 12.39
N GLN A 10 -6.11 7.69 13.58
CA GLN A 10 -7.34 7.35 14.31
C GLN A 10 -8.18 8.62 14.55
N GLY A 11 -9.48 8.53 14.28
CA GLY A 11 -10.43 9.59 14.59
C GLY A 11 -10.52 10.73 13.56
N GLU A 12 -9.84 10.64 12.41
CA GLU A 12 -10.12 11.58 11.31
C GLU A 12 -11.53 11.34 10.74
N LEU A 13 -12.43 12.30 10.97
CA LEU A 13 -13.76 12.35 10.36
C LEU A 13 -13.62 12.68 8.88
N LEU A 14 -14.05 11.75 8.03
CA LEU A 14 -14.08 11.93 6.59
C LEU A 14 -15.30 12.79 6.23
N ALA A 15 -15.06 14.04 5.83
CA ALA A 15 -16.03 14.75 5.02
C ALA A 15 -15.90 14.25 3.57
N PRO A 16 -17.01 13.95 2.87
CA PRO A 16 -16.97 13.60 1.45
C PRO A 16 -16.17 14.64 0.65
N ALA A 17 -15.29 14.19 -0.24
CA ALA A 17 -14.45 15.02 -1.12
C ALA A 17 -13.39 15.91 -0.45
N LYS A 18 -13.16 15.82 0.87
CA LYS A 18 -12.05 16.53 1.51
C LYS A 18 -10.78 15.68 1.48
N ALA A 19 -9.66 16.28 1.05
CA ALA A 19 -8.36 15.64 1.20
C ALA A 19 -8.08 15.43 2.71
N VAL A 20 -7.72 14.20 3.07
CA VAL A 20 -7.45 13.80 4.46
C VAL A 20 -5.95 13.62 4.65
N ALA A 21 -5.47 13.84 5.87
CA ALA A 21 -4.06 13.65 6.16
C ALA A 21 -3.80 12.15 6.21
N ILE A 22 -2.95 11.65 5.32
CA ILE A 22 -2.51 10.27 5.42
C ILE A 22 -1.32 10.22 6.39
N LEU A 23 -1.32 9.23 7.29
CA LEU A 23 -0.14 8.95 8.10
C LEU A 23 1.03 8.64 7.17
N ASP A 24 0.82 7.73 6.22
CA ASP A 24 1.89 7.33 5.32
C ASP A 24 1.37 6.63 4.07
N MET A 25 2.17 6.74 3.02
CA MET A 25 2.09 5.98 1.78
C MET A 25 3.51 5.92 1.23
N ASN A 26 4.10 4.72 1.18
CA ASN A 26 5.45 4.56 0.63
C ASN A 26 5.48 5.03 -0.86
N PRO A 27 6.58 5.63 -1.36
CA PRO A 27 6.76 6.03 -2.76
C PRO A 27 6.24 4.99 -3.77
N PRO A 28 5.69 5.42 -4.92
CA PRO A 28 6.02 6.67 -5.62
C PRO A 28 5.12 7.89 -5.36
N LEU A 29 3.98 7.74 -4.71
CA LEU A 29 3.02 8.83 -4.59
C LEU A 29 3.12 9.43 -3.19
N ARG A 30 3.81 10.57 -3.07
CA ARG A 30 3.52 11.47 -1.95
C ARG A 30 2.09 11.95 -2.19
N ALA A 31 1.20 11.65 -1.26
CA ALA A 31 -0.17 12.13 -1.30
C ALA A 31 -0.16 13.63 -1.60
N SER A 32 -0.83 14.02 -2.68
CA SER A 32 -1.19 15.40 -2.99
C SER A 32 -2.27 15.40 -4.06
N GLN A 33 -3.40 16.04 -3.79
CA GLN A 33 -3.90 17.00 -4.77
C GLN A 33 -3.10 18.29 -4.61
N PRO A 34 -2.83 19.02 -5.69
CA PRO A 34 -2.30 20.38 -5.58
C PRO A 34 -3.30 21.23 -4.79
N ASP A 35 -2.81 22.11 -3.92
CA ASP A 35 -3.65 23.17 -3.35
C ASP A 35 -4.08 24.18 -4.44
N GLU A 36 -4.89 25.17 -4.07
CA GLU A 36 -5.34 26.23 -4.99
C GLU A 36 -4.19 27.00 -5.64
N SER A 37 -2.97 26.91 -5.08
CA SER A 37 -1.75 27.53 -5.61
C SER A 37 -0.93 26.60 -6.52
N GLY A 38 -1.40 25.37 -6.77
CA GLY A 38 -0.69 24.39 -7.58
C GLY A 38 0.44 23.68 -6.82
N VAL A 39 0.56 23.89 -5.51
CA VAL A 39 1.62 23.30 -4.69
C VAL A 39 1.13 21.96 -4.13
N PRO A 40 1.88 20.86 -4.35
CA PRO A 40 1.55 19.58 -3.74
C PRO A 40 1.61 19.68 -2.21
N ILE A 41 0.46 19.50 -1.53
CA ILE A 41 0.47 19.30 -0.07
C ILE A 41 0.93 17.87 0.18
N VAL A 42 2.22 17.72 0.51
CA VAL A 42 2.78 16.42 0.90
C VAL A 42 2.01 15.87 2.09
N GLY A 43 1.38 14.70 1.92
CA GLY A 43 0.70 13.99 3.00
C GLY A 43 -0.83 14.11 2.99
N GLN A 44 -1.44 14.60 1.92
CA GLN A 44 -2.91 14.67 1.80
C GLN A 44 -3.45 13.95 0.55
N MET A 45 -4.43 13.05 0.74
CA MET A 45 -5.06 12.27 -0.32
C MET A 45 -6.58 12.46 -0.26
N ALA A 46 -7.24 12.57 -1.41
CA ALA A 46 -8.70 12.42 -1.48
C ALA A 46 -9.02 10.92 -1.56
N PRO A 47 -9.58 10.30 -0.51
CA PRO A 47 -9.82 8.87 -0.51
C PRO A 47 -11.10 8.56 -1.28
N ASP A 48 -11.01 7.66 -2.27
CA ASP A 48 -12.21 7.13 -2.95
C ASP A 48 -13.00 6.18 -2.02
N LEU A 49 -12.30 5.56 -1.07
CA LEU A 49 -12.83 4.57 -0.14
C LEU A 49 -12.00 4.59 1.15
N VAL A 50 -12.66 4.33 2.28
CA VAL A 50 -11.99 4.08 3.56
C VAL A 50 -12.52 2.79 4.18
N GLY A 51 -11.60 1.94 4.59
CA GLY A 51 -11.86 0.71 5.34
C GLY A 51 -11.38 0.86 6.78
N PHE A 52 -11.96 0.06 7.66
CA PHE A 52 -11.63 0.07 9.09
C PHE A 52 -11.25 -1.33 9.54
N VAL A 53 -10.30 -1.38 10.48
CA VAL A 53 -9.99 -2.58 11.25
C VAL A 53 -10.14 -2.19 12.70
N GLU A 54 -11.06 -2.81 13.44
CA GLU A 54 -11.11 -2.56 14.88
C GLU A 54 -9.93 -3.27 15.53
N LEU A 55 -9.12 -2.49 16.23
CA LEU A 55 -7.96 -2.91 16.99
C LEU A 55 -8.21 -2.56 18.46
N ASN A 56 -7.72 -3.38 19.38
CA ASN A 56 -7.59 -2.95 20.77
C ASN A 56 -6.40 -1.98 20.94
N ASP A 57 -6.27 -1.41 22.14
CA ASP A 57 -5.25 -0.40 22.42
C ASP A 57 -3.81 -0.90 22.24
N ASP A 58 -3.53 -2.16 22.59
CA ASP A 58 -2.20 -2.76 22.41
C ASP A 58 -1.89 -3.02 20.94
N GLU A 59 -2.87 -3.53 20.20
CA GLU A 59 -2.78 -3.75 18.76
C GLU A 59 -2.56 -2.44 18.00
N ALA A 60 -3.31 -1.39 18.35
CA ALA A 60 -3.15 -0.06 17.75
C ALA A 60 -1.75 0.53 18.04
N ARG A 61 -1.25 0.38 19.27
CA ARG A 61 0.12 0.77 19.63
C ARG A 61 1.17 0.00 18.82
N ALA A 62 0.98 -1.30 18.65
CA ALA A 62 1.89 -2.14 17.88
C ALA A 62 1.90 -1.76 16.39
N VAL A 63 0.74 -1.52 15.77
CA VAL A 63 0.66 -1.01 14.38
C VAL A 63 1.38 0.33 14.26
N GLN A 64 1.17 1.26 15.21
CA GLN A 64 1.89 2.54 15.19
C GLN A 64 3.40 2.36 15.30
N ALA A 65 3.87 1.48 16.19
CA ALA A 65 5.30 1.19 16.32
C ALA A 65 5.90 0.61 15.03
N ASN A 66 5.17 -0.26 14.33
CA ASN A 66 5.57 -0.81 13.04
C ASN A 66 5.66 0.26 11.95
N ILE A 67 4.68 1.18 11.90
CA ILE A 67 4.71 2.32 10.97
C ILE A 67 5.97 3.16 11.19
N GLU A 68 6.29 3.50 12.44
CA GLU A 68 7.50 4.26 12.75
C GLU A 68 8.79 3.50 12.40
N ASP A 69 8.80 2.17 12.53
CA ASP A 69 9.94 1.35 12.10
C ASP A 69 10.15 1.38 10.59
N ILE A 70 9.07 1.19 9.83
CA ILE A 70 9.09 1.26 8.37
C ILE A 70 9.63 2.62 7.94
N ARG A 71 9.14 3.72 8.54
CA ARG A 71 9.63 5.09 8.24
C ARG A 71 11.13 5.26 8.47
N ARG A 72 11.66 4.74 9.57
CA ARG A 72 13.12 4.82 9.83
C ARG A 72 13.95 4.09 8.78
N ARG A 73 13.38 3.11 8.10
CA ARG A 73 14.07 2.20 7.18
C ARG A 73 13.82 2.51 5.70
N VAL A 74 12.77 3.28 5.41
CA VAL A 74 12.51 3.84 4.09
C VAL A 74 13.32 5.14 3.93
N PRO A 75 14.25 5.23 2.96
CA PRO A 75 15.03 6.44 2.75
C PRO A 75 14.10 7.58 2.28
N HIS A 76 13.96 8.63 3.10
CA HIS A 76 13.16 9.80 2.73
C HIS A 76 13.95 10.67 1.74
N SER A 77 13.61 10.60 0.45
CA SER A 77 14.07 11.59 -0.53
C SER A 77 13.41 12.93 -0.20
N THR A 78 14.13 13.84 0.45
CA THR A 78 13.66 15.19 0.82
C THR A 78 13.52 16.14 -0.38
N THR A 79 13.99 15.74 -1.56
CA THR A 79 13.97 16.53 -2.78
C THR A 79 12.65 16.40 -3.53
N ARG A 80 12.01 17.54 -3.84
CA ARG A 80 10.73 17.73 -4.56
C ARG A 80 10.62 17.04 -5.93
N GLN A 81 11.72 16.56 -6.49
CA GLN A 81 11.67 15.79 -7.73
C GLN A 81 11.54 14.32 -7.37
N MET A 82 10.54 13.64 -7.94
CA MET A 82 10.53 12.20 -8.12
C MET A 82 11.78 11.80 -8.90
N SER A 83 12.91 11.76 -8.20
CA SER A 83 14.19 11.36 -8.76
C SER A 83 14.11 9.87 -9.07
N HIS A 84 14.99 9.38 -9.94
CA HIS A 84 15.17 7.95 -10.20
C HIS A 84 15.26 7.10 -8.90
N HIS A 85 15.59 7.71 -7.75
CA HIS A 85 15.54 7.07 -6.44
C HIS A 85 14.14 6.63 -6.00
N ALA A 86 13.08 7.40 -6.26
CA ALA A 86 11.72 7.02 -5.85
C ALA A 86 11.24 5.74 -6.57
N ILE A 87 11.59 5.59 -7.85
CA ILE A 87 11.30 4.38 -8.63
C ILE A 87 12.09 3.17 -8.08
N ARG A 88 13.31 3.39 -7.58
CA ARG A 88 14.13 2.32 -6.97
C ARG A 88 13.62 1.83 -5.61
N GLN A 89 12.70 2.57 -4.99
CA GLN A 89 12.13 2.26 -3.68
C GLN A 89 10.78 1.53 -3.76
N TYR A 90 10.19 1.48 -4.96
CA TYR A 90 8.95 0.75 -5.20
C TYR A 90 9.24 -0.69 -5.62
N VAL A 91 8.45 -1.63 -5.09
CA VAL A 91 8.48 -3.03 -5.50
C VAL A 91 7.04 -3.54 -5.59
N ALA A 92 6.70 -4.15 -6.73
CA ALA A 92 5.42 -4.81 -6.96
C ALA A 92 5.46 -6.26 -6.47
N LEU A 93 6.60 -6.94 -6.67
CA LEU A 93 6.83 -8.31 -6.19
C LEU A 93 8.26 -8.52 -5.68
N PRO A 94 8.43 -9.09 -4.47
CA PRO A 94 7.39 -9.27 -3.43
C PRO A 94 6.74 -7.93 -3.02
N ALA A 95 5.60 -7.94 -2.32
CA ALA A 95 4.92 -6.70 -1.94
C ALA A 95 5.80 -5.73 -1.13
N PHE A 96 6.78 -6.29 -0.41
CA PHE A 96 7.89 -5.58 0.19
C PHE A 96 9.18 -6.40 0.08
N GLU A 97 10.30 -5.70 -0.02
CA GLU A 97 11.64 -6.27 -0.07
C GLU A 97 12.52 -5.57 0.96
N ASP A 98 13.11 -6.35 1.84
CA ASP A 98 14.00 -5.88 2.89
C ASP A 98 15.39 -6.45 2.66
N LYS A 99 16.29 -5.63 2.12
CA LYS A 99 17.63 -6.09 1.73
C LYS A 99 18.73 -5.24 2.36
N PRO A 100 19.76 -5.87 2.96
CA PRO A 100 20.94 -5.15 3.41
C PRO A 100 21.63 -4.48 2.22
N LEU A 101 22.00 -3.22 2.35
CA LEU A 101 22.71 -2.48 1.28
C LEU A 101 24.12 -3.02 1.05
N VAL A 102 24.74 -3.49 2.14
CA VAL A 102 26.03 -4.19 2.18
C VAL A 102 25.95 -5.26 3.28
N ALA A 103 26.77 -6.31 3.21
CA ALA A 103 26.75 -7.37 4.23
C ALA A 103 26.97 -6.79 5.65
N GLY A 104 26.00 -6.98 6.54
CA GLY A 104 26.00 -6.41 7.90
C GLY A 104 25.67 -4.92 7.99
N GLY A 105 25.36 -4.26 6.87
CA GLY A 105 24.96 -2.85 6.83
C GLY A 105 23.46 -2.63 7.02
N PRO A 106 23.01 -1.36 7.01
CA PRO A 106 21.60 -1.02 7.13
C PRO A 106 20.79 -1.62 5.97
N SER A 107 19.60 -2.11 6.30
CA SER A 107 18.65 -2.61 5.32
C SER A 107 17.92 -1.46 4.63
N MET A 108 17.75 -1.54 3.32
CA MET A 108 16.83 -0.69 2.58
C MET A 108 15.52 -1.43 2.40
N LEU A 109 14.45 -0.89 2.98
CA LEU A 109 13.10 -1.39 2.80
C LEU A 109 12.48 -0.75 1.56
N LYS A 110 11.96 -1.61 0.67
CA LYS A 110 11.12 -1.24 -0.46
C LYS A 110 9.74 -1.84 -0.26
N CYS A 111 8.69 -1.12 -0.61
CA CYS A 111 7.33 -1.69 -0.63
C CYS A 111 6.43 -0.95 -1.62
N SER A 112 5.39 -1.62 -2.08
CA SER A 112 4.24 -0.95 -2.69
C SER A 112 3.36 -0.31 -1.61
N CYS A 113 2.39 0.52 -2.01
CA CYS A 113 1.37 1.04 -1.08
C CYS A 113 0.62 -0.10 -0.34
N VAL A 114 0.34 -1.20 -1.03
CA VAL A 114 -0.26 -2.40 -0.43
C VAL A 114 0.72 -3.08 0.52
N GLY A 115 1.97 -3.28 0.10
CA GLY A 115 3.00 -3.89 0.94
C GLY A 115 3.30 -3.09 2.21
N PHE A 116 3.21 -1.76 2.15
CA PHE A 116 3.31 -0.90 3.32
C PHE A 116 2.21 -1.21 4.34
N VAL A 117 0.94 -1.28 3.90
CA VAL A 117 -0.18 -1.62 4.78
C VAL A 117 0.00 -3.02 5.36
N LEU A 118 0.35 -4.01 4.52
CA LEU A 118 0.58 -5.38 5.00
C LEU A 118 1.72 -5.44 6.04
N LEU A 119 2.80 -4.69 5.85
CA LEU A 119 3.89 -4.58 6.81
C LEU A 119 3.47 -3.92 8.12
N ALA A 120 2.67 -2.85 8.06
CA ALA A 120 2.22 -2.14 9.26
C ALA A 120 1.43 -3.07 10.21
N TYR A 121 0.62 -3.97 9.64
CA TYR A 121 -0.20 -4.91 10.40
C TYR A 121 0.47 -6.26 10.68
N ARG A 122 1.63 -6.58 10.07
CA ARG A 122 2.22 -7.92 10.02
C ARG A 122 2.29 -8.65 11.36
N ASP A 123 2.68 -7.94 12.42
CA ASP A 123 2.90 -8.53 13.75
C ASP A 123 1.67 -8.45 14.66
N VAL A 124 0.56 -7.91 14.14
CA VAL A 124 -0.70 -7.70 14.85
C VAL A 124 -1.77 -8.61 14.29
N ILE A 125 -2.02 -8.52 12.99
CA ILE A 125 -2.96 -9.37 12.27
C ILE A 125 -2.42 -9.69 10.87
N GLN A 126 -2.62 -10.93 10.45
CA GLN A 126 -2.40 -11.30 9.07
C GLN A 126 -3.61 -10.87 8.23
N LEU A 127 -3.47 -9.80 7.46
CA LEU A 127 -4.55 -9.31 6.61
C LEU A 127 -4.84 -10.27 5.45
N ILE A 128 -3.82 -10.74 4.74
CA ILE A 128 -3.98 -11.56 3.53
C ILE A 128 -3.22 -12.88 3.68
N ASP A 129 -3.82 -13.95 3.15
CA ASP A 129 -3.17 -15.25 2.99
C ASP A 129 -2.33 -15.26 1.71
N ASP A 130 -1.04 -14.96 1.86
CA ASP A 130 -0.08 -14.84 0.76
C ASP A 130 0.09 -16.13 -0.05
N SER A 131 -0.25 -17.28 0.52
CA SER A 131 -0.15 -18.58 -0.15
C SER A 131 -1.23 -18.80 -1.20
N ASN A 132 -2.29 -17.97 -1.18
CA ASN A 132 -3.50 -18.13 -2.00
C ASN A 132 -3.78 -16.92 -2.90
N LEU A 133 -2.74 -16.16 -3.28
CA LEU A 133 -2.90 -15.01 -4.17
C LEU A 133 -3.33 -15.44 -5.59
N PRO A 134 -4.42 -14.88 -6.14
CA PRO A 134 -4.83 -15.14 -7.51
C PRO A 134 -3.74 -14.70 -8.50
N PRO A 135 -3.51 -15.48 -9.57
CA PRO A 135 -2.61 -15.06 -10.65
C PRO A 135 -3.24 -13.95 -11.50
N ILE A 136 -2.59 -12.79 -11.60
CA ILE A 136 -3.09 -11.62 -12.33
C ILE A 136 -2.31 -11.42 -13.64
N PRO A 137 -2.98 -11.34 -14.80
CA PRO A 137 -2.33 -11.15 -16.08
C PRO A 137 -1.88 -9.69 -16.30
N LEU A 138 -0.93 -9.48 -17.21
CA LEU A 138 -0.32 -8.16 -17.45
C LEU A 138 -1.35 -7.09 -17.84
N ASN A 139 -2.30 -7.41 -18.71
CA ASN A 139 -3.34 -6.47 -19.12
C ASN A 139 -4.12 -5.92 -17.91
N ARG A 140 -4.43 -6.79 -16.95
CA ARG A 140 -5.12 -6.41 -15.72
C ARG A 140 -4.26 -5.52 -14.81
N ILE A 141 -2.96 -5.84 -14.69
CA ILE A 141 -2.01 -4.99 -13.95
C ILE A 141 -1.93 -3.59 -14.59
N LEU A 142 -1.89 -3.50 -15.92
CA LEU A 142 -1.82 -2.24 -16.66
C LEU A 142 -3.10 -1.40 -16.56
N GLU A 143 -4.28 -2.03 -16.38
CA GLU A 143 -5.52 -1.32 -16.09
C GLU A 143 -5.51 -0.65 -14.70
N ILE A 144 -4.86 -1.29 -13.72
CA ILE A 144 -4.73 -0.77 -12.35
C ILE A 144 -3.65 0.30 -12.28
N TRP A 145 -2.48 0.01 -12.84
CA TRP A 145 -1.34 0.91 -12.90
C TRP A 145 -0.93 1.11 -14.36
N PRO A 146 -1.42 2.18 -15.02
CA PRO A 146 -1.11 2.47 -16.42
C PRO A 146 0.33 3.01 -16.57
N ILE A 147 1.30 2.16 -16.24
CA ILE A 147 2.73 2.44 -16.22
C ILE A 147 3.44 1.62 -17.30
N ASN A 148 4.62 2.08 -17.73
CA ASN A 148 5.44 1.35 -18.70
C ASN A 148 5.84 -0.04 -18.16
N VAL A 149 5.71 -1.08 -18.99
CA VAL A 149 6.08 -2.48 -18.68
C VAL A 149 7.53 -2.60 -18.18
N GLN A 150 8.46 -1.81 -18.72
CA GLN A 150 9.86 -1.78 -18.26
C GLN A 150 9.96 -1.37 -16.78
N LEU A 151 9.12 -0.44 -16.32
CA LEU A 151 9.06 -0.03 -14.92
C LEU A 151 8.45 -1.13 -14.04
N LEU A 152 7.47 -1.89 -14.52
CA LEU A 152 6.94 -3.06 -13.81
C LEU A 152 8.01 -4.14 -13.63
N GLN A 153 8.81 -4.41 -14.67
CA GLN A 153 9.92 -5.37 -14.59
C GLN A 153 10.99 -4.94 -13.59
N LEU A 154 11.31 -3.63 -13.54
CA LEU A 154 12.20 -3.06 -12.53
C LEU A 154 11.62 -3.18 -11.11
N ALA A 155 10.28 -3.09 -10.98
CA ALA A 155 9.56 -3.30 -9.74
C ALA A 155 9.37 -4.79 -9.37
N GLY A 156 9.96 -5.73 -10.11
CA GLY A 156 9.96 -7.17 -9.77
C GLY A 156 8.98 -8.03 -10.56
N LEU A 157 8.10 -7.45 -11.40
CA LEU A 157 7.21 -8.19 -12.29
C LEU A 157 7.97 -8.70 -13.54
N ARG A 158 8.84 -9.70 -13.34
CA ARG A 158 9.64 -10.30 -14.41
C ARG A 158 8.89 -11.45 -15.10
N GLY A 159 9.18 -11.69 -16.37
CA GLY A 159 8.56 -12.75 -17.18
C GLY A 159 7.30 -12.28 -17.92
N GLN A 160 6.47 -13.24 -18.35
CA GLN A 160 5.23 -12.98 -19.11
C GLN A 160 3.96 -12.99 -18.23
N GLY A 161 4.09 -13.35 -16.94
CA GLY A 161 2.96 -13.54 -16.04
C GLY A 161 2.20 -14.84 -16.31
N PRO A 162 1.00 -15.01 -15.71
CA PRO A 162 0.40 -14.12 -14.72
C PRO A 162 1.14 -14.14 -13.37
N TRP A 163 0.93 -13.14 -12.51
CA TRP A 163 1.67 -13.00 -11.25
C TRP A 163 0.78 -12.92 -10.02
N PRO A 164 1.20 -13.48 -8.87
CA PRO A 164 0.48 -13.40 -7.59
C PRO A 164 0.74 -12.06 -6.89
N VAL A 165 0.19 -10.96 -7.42
CA VAL A 165 0.39 -9.60 -6.88
C VAL A 165 -0.58 -9.28 -5.76
N HIS A 166 -0.12 -8.56 -4.73
CA HIS A 166 -1.02 -7.95 -3.76
C HIS A 166 -1.65 -6.68 -4.33
N LEU A 167 -2.98 -6.61 -4.32
CA LEU A 167 -3.74 -5.49 -4.87
C LEU A 167 -4.57 -4.78 -3.78
N PRO A 168 -4.84 -3.47 -3.91
CA PRO A 168 -5.58 -2.72 -2.89
C PRO A 168 -6.94 -3.34 -2.56
N GLY A 169 -7.67 -3.84 -3.56
CA GLY A 169 -8.97 -4.48 -3.35
C GLY A 169 -8.93 -5.63 -2.33
N TYR A 170 -7.87 -6.45 -2.36
CA TYR A 170 -7.69 -7.55 -1.40
C TYR A 170 -7.57 -7.05 0.04
N VAL A 171 -6.93 -5.89 0.25
CA VAL A 171 -6.82 -5.30 1.58
C VAL A 171 -8.18 -4.80 2.06
N PHE A 172 -8.96 -4.13 1.21
CA PHE A 172 -10.30 -3.67 1.61
C PHE A 172 -11.25 -4.83 1.90
N HIS A 173 -11.22 -5.90 1.09
CA HIS A 173 -11.96 -7.12 1.41
C HIS A 173 -11.49 -7.76 2.72
N ALA A 174 -10.18 -7.74 2.98
CA ALA A 174 -9.64 -8.21 4.25
C ALA A 174 -10.09 -7.38 5.46
N MET A 175 -10.27 -6.07 5.30
CA MET A 175 -10.76 -5.17 6.35
C MET A 175 -12.25 -5.34 6.63
N GLY A 176 -13.04 -5.72 5.61
CA GLY A 176 -14.49 -5.95 5.72
C GLY A 176 -14.91 -7.27 6.35
N ARG A 177 -13.98 -8.10 6.83
CA ARG A 177 -14.30 -9.45 7.32
C ARG A 177 -14.74 -9.45 8.78
N GLU A 178 -15.73 -10.29 9.11
CA GLU A 178 -16.17 -10.51 10.50
C GLU A 178 -15.09 -11.21 11.35
N ARG A 179 -14.35 -12.14 10.74
CA ARG A 179 -13.35 -12.97 11.41
C ARG A 179 -11.93 -12.47 11.17
N LYS A 180 -11.42 -11.67 12.10
CA LYS A 180 -10.04 -11.13 12.04
C LYS A 180 -8.97 -12.18 12.32
N ASP A 181 -9.32 -13.26 13.04
CA ASP A 181 -8.44 -14.35 13.45
C ASP A 181 -7.93 -15.22 12.28
N LEU A 182 -8.61 -15.17 11.12
CA LEU A 182 -8.18 -15.86 9.91
C LEU A 182 -7.81 -14.86 8.83
N PRO A 183 -6.67 -15.04 8.12
CA PRO A 183 -6.30 -14.17 7.01
C PRO A 183 -7.31 -14.29 5.86
N TYR A 184 -7.54 -13.17 5.18
CA TYR A 184 -8.41 -13.13 4.01
C TYR A 184 -7.77 -13.90 2.86
N ARG A 185 -8.57 -14.72 2.17
CA ARG A 185 -8.12 -15.50 1.00
C ARG A 185 -8.64 -14.84 -0.27
N PRO A 186 -7.79 -14.10 -0.99
CA PRO A 186 -8.26 -13.37 -2.16
C PRO A 186 -8.68 -14.33 -3.28
N ARG A 187 -9.68 -13.90 -4.04
CA ARG A 187 -10.25 -14.62 -5.19
C ARG A 187 -10.13 -13.75 -6.43
N SER A 188 -10.23 -14.39 -7.59
CA SER A 188 -10.35 -13.66 -8.86
C SER A 188 -11.59 -12.77 -8.80
N GLY A 189 -11.43 -11.48 -9.14
CA GLY A 189 -12.48 -10.46 -9.03
C GLY A 189 -12.29 -9.53 -7.82
N ASP A 190 -11.66 -10.00 -6.75
CA ASP A 190 -11.45 -9.22 -5.52
C ASP A 190 -10.42 -8.09 -5.71
N GLU A 191 -9.71 -8.06 -6.85
CA GLU A 191 -8.89 -6.90 -7.20
C GLU A 191 -9.74 -5.65 -7.40
N HIS A 192 -11.03 -5.85 -7.66
CA HIS A 192 -12.05 -4.83 -7.59
C HIS A 192 -12.67 -4.82 -6.20
N PHE A 193 -12.71 -3.63 -5.62
CA PHE A 193 -13.55 -3.36 -4.48
C PHE A 193 -14.56 -2.28 -4.89
N ASP A 194 -15.85 -2.60 -4.72
CA ASP A 194 -16.94 -1.66 -4.93
C ASP A 194 -17.43 -1.16 -3.56
N ALA A 195 -17.26 0.13 -3.32
CA ALA A 195 -17.64 0.78 -2.07
C ALA A 195 -19.13 0.61 -1.74
N THR A 196 -19.97 0.33 -2.74
CA THR A 196 -21.42 0.13 -2.57
C THR A 196 -21.79 -1.20 -1.92
N GLN A 197 -20.85 -2.16 -1.81
CA GLN A 197 -21.11 -3.50 -1.27
C GLN A 197 -21.08 -3.59 0.27
N GLN A 198 -20.78 -2.50 0.98
CA GLN A 198 -20.66 -2.47 2.45
C GLN A 198 -21.70 -1.58 3.16
N GLN A 199 -22.71 -1.09 2.44
CA GLN A 199 -23.87 -0.38 3.03
C GLN A 199 -25.03 -1.35 3.27
#